data_AF-A0A9D8N7A7-F1
#
_entry.id   AF-A0A9D8N7A7-F1
#
_cell.length_a   1.000
_cell.length_b   1.000
_cell.length_c   1.000
_cell.angle_alpha   90.00
_cell.angle_beta   90.00
_cell.angle_gamma   90.00
#
_symmetry.space_group_name_H-M   'P 1'
#
loop_
_entity.id
_entity.type
_entity.pdbx_description
1 polymer ?
#
loop_
_entity_poly.entity_id
_entity_poly.type
_entity_poly.pdbx_seq_one_letter_code
_entity_poly.pdbx_strand_id
1 'polypeptide(L)'
;MKQESGRSMIEMLGVLAIMGVITVGAIGLISTAMRTQKRSAVNDEVISIVTGVRQLLGEYDDFSNINNATIFGAIGVSNKNPYGGAYTLSVDPSNARQFIVGITGLNKSDCEFLVTKAWSDSVGYQMSDGKVSGATGDCQNSNGNNSIQITFGD
;
A
#
# COMPACT_ATOMS: atom_id res chain seq x y z
N MET A 1 -17.88 11.09 -63.48
CA MET A 1 -18.18 11.45 -62.07
C MET A 1 -17.25 10.61 -61.20
N LYS A 2 -16.19 11.23 -60.68
CA LYS A 2 -15.02 10.55 -60.11
C LYS A 2 -15.30 10.27 -58.62
N GLN A 3 -15.18 9.01 -58.22
CA GLN A 3 -15.53 8.50 -56.89
C GLN A 3 -14.74 9.22 -55.79
N GLU A 4 -15.42 10.03 -54.96
CA GLU A 4 -14.86 10.55 -53.70
C GLU A 4 -15.19 9.66 -52.49
N SER A 5 -16.03 8.63 -52.66
CA SER A 5 -16.48 7.74 -51.57
C SER A 5 -15.35 6.95 -50.89
N GLY A 6 -14.16 6.85 -51.48
CA GLY A 6 -13.02 6.14 -50.89
C GLY A 6 -12.13 7.00 -49.97
N ARG A 7 -12.10 8.33 -50.16
CA ARG A 7 -11.20 9.23 -49.43
C ARG A 7 -11.72 9.58 -48.02
N SER A 8 -13.05 9.63 -47.87
CA SER A 8 -13.70 9.87 -46.57
C SER A 8 -13.61 8.66 -45.63
N MET A 9 -13.62 7.42 -46.15
CA MET A 9 -13.43 6.23 -45.31
C MET A 9 -12.01 6.15 -44.73
N ILE A 10 -10.98 6.49 -45.51
CA ILE A 10 -9.60 6.43 -45.00
C ILE A 10 -9.29 7.54 -43.99
N GLU A 11 -9.88 8.73 -44.13
CA GLU A 11 -9.80 9.78 -43.10
C GLU A 11 -10.42 9.32 -41.78
N MET A 12 -11.59 8.68 -41.85
CA MET A 12 -12.25 8.19 -40.65
C MET A 12 -11.53 6.98 -40.03
N LEU A 13 -10.92 6.11 -40.85
CA LEU A 13 -10.04 5.04 -40.38
C LEU A 13 -8.79 5.57 -39.69
N GLY A 14 -8.21 6.68 -40.18
CA GLY A 14 -7.08 7.35 -39.53
C GLY A 14 -7.42 7.85 -38.13
N VAL A 15 -8.58 8.50 -37.97
CA VAL A 15 -9.07 8.95 -36.65
C VAL A 15 -9.36 7.77 -35.73
N LEU A 16 -9.98 6.70 -36.24
CA LEU A 16 -10.27 5.50 -35.45
C LEU A 16 -8.99 4.78 -34.99
N ALA A 17 -7.96 4.72 -35.84
CA ALA A 17 -6.67 4.15 -35.49
C ALA A 17 -5.99 4.94 -34.36
N ILE A 18 -6.01 6.27 -34.43
CA ILE A 18 -5.47 7.13 -33.37
C ILE A 18 -6.26 6.96 -32.06
N MET A 19 -7.60 6.94 -32.13
CA MET A 19 -8.44 6.69 -30.97
C MET A 19 -8.19 5.31 -30.34
N GLY A 20 -7.97 4.29 -31.17
CA GLY A 20 -7.62 2.94 -30.70
C GLY A 20 -6.30 2.91 -29.92
N VAL A 21 -5.27 3.63 -30.38
CA VAL A 21 -3.96 3.68 -29.68
C VAL A 21 -4.06 4.51 -28.40
N ILE A 22 -4.76 5.64 -28.41
CA ILE A 22 -4.95 6.49 -27.22
C ILE A 22 -5.68 5.73 -26.13
N THR A 23 -6.73 4.96 -26.47
CA THR A 23 -7.52 4.23 -25.46
C THR A 23 -6.67 3.17 -24.74
N VAL A 24 -5.87 2.37 -25.47
CA VAL A 24 -4.99 1.36 -24.86
C VAL A 24 -3.86 2.02 -24.05
N GLY A 25 -3.26 3.10 -24.57
CA GLY A 25 -2.23 3.86 -23.85
C GLY A 25 -2.75 4.49 -22.55
N ALA A 26 -3.94 5.08 -22.58
CA ALA A 26 -4.56 5.72 -21.42
C ALA A 26 -4.87 4.72 -20.31
N ILE A 27 -5.41 3.53 -20.65
CA ILE A 27 -5.75 2.49 -19.65
C ILE A 27 -4.50 2.01 -18.90
N GLY A 28 -3.39 1.78 -19.62
CA GLY A 28 -2.11 1.39 -19.02
C GLY A 28 -1.57 2.45 -18.06
N LEU A 29 -1.59 3.72 -18.47
CA LEU A 29 -1.13 4.84 -17.65
C LEU A 29 -1.97 5.02 -16.39
N ILE A 30 -3.29 4.96 -16.50
CA ILE A 30 -4.22 5.11 -15.37
C ILE A 30 -3.99 4.02 -14.32
N SER A 31 -3.84 2.76 -14.75
CA SER A 31 -3.60 1.64 -13.81
C SER A 31 -2.31 1.80 -13.00
N THR A 32 -1.26 2.33 -13.63
CA THR A 32 0.02 2.60 -12.97
C THR A 32 -0.10 3.79 -12.02
N ALA A 33 -0.78 4.85 -12.45
CA ALA A 33 -1.03 6.03 -11.61
C ALA A 33 -1.85 5.68 -10.35
N MET A 34 -2.90 4.87 -10.50
CA MET A 34 -3.69 4.38 -9.37
C MET A 34 -2.86 3.56 -8.39
N ARG A 35 -1.95 2.72 -8.89
CA ARG A 35 -1.06 1.93 -8.03
C ARG A 35 -0.10 2.83 -7.24
N THR A 36 0.50 3.82 -7.90
CA THR A 36 1.36 4.81 -7.23
C THR A 36 0.58 5.63 -6.21
N GLN A 37 -0.65 6.04 -6.52
CA GLN A 37 -1.53 6.75 -5.59
C GLN A 37 -1.82 5.91 -4.36
N LYS A 38 -2.19 4.63 -4.52
CA LYS A 38 -2.43 3.73 -3.38
C LYS A 38 -1.19 3.56 -2.51
N ARG A 39 -0.01 3.41 -3.12
CA ARG A 39 1.27 3.34 -2.39
C ARG A 39 1.58 4.62 -1.61
N SER A 40 1.32 5.78 -2.19
CA SER A 40 1.50 7.07 -1.52
C SER A 40 0.53 7.20 -0.35
N ALA A 41 -0.76 6.90 -0.57
CA ALA A 41 -1.78 6.94 0.48
C ALA A 41 -1.42 6.03 1.67
N VAL A 42 -0.98 4.80 1.40
CA VAL A 42 -0.50 3.90 2.48
C VAL A 42 0.70 4.49 3.20
N ASN A 43 1.60 5.18 2.50
CA ASN A 43 2.74 5.80 3.16
C ASN A 43 2.31 6.90 4.12
N ASP A 44 1.44 7.79 3.66
CA ASP A 44 0.95 8.92 4.45
C ASP A 44 0.14 8.43 5.66
N GLU A 45 -0.71 7.42 5.45
CA GLU A 45 -1.51 6.79 6.51
C GLU A 45 -0.63 6.09 7.55
N VAL A 46 0.37 5.30 7.15
CA VAL A 46 1.27 4.64 8.11
C VAL A 46 2.09 5.65 8.90
N ILE A 47 2.60 6.72 8.27
CA ILE A 47 3.31 7.80 8.99
C ILE A 47 2.38 8.47 10.00
N SER A 48 1.13 8.75 9.61
CA SER A 48 0.13 9.33 10.50
C SER A 48 -0.18 8.41 11.69
N ILE A 49 -0.33 7.10 11.44
CA ILE A 49 -0.56 6.08 12.48
C ILE A 49 0.61 6.03 13.45
N VAL A 50 1.85 5.88 12.96
CA VAL A 50 3.07 5.80 13.78
C VAL A 50 3.22 7.07 14.63
N THR A 51 3.01 8.25 14.02
CA THR A 51 3.10 9.53 14.72
C THR A 51 2.03 9.64 15.81
N GLY A 52 0.78 9.31 15.50
CA GLY A 52 -0.32 9.37 16.46
C GLY A 52 -0.18 8.36 17.61
N VAL A 53 0.28 7.14 17.31
CA VAL A 53 0.60 6.12 18.33
C VAL A 53 1.70 6.65 19.28
N ARG A 54 2.79 7.21 18.74
CA ARG A 54 3.85 7.80 19.55
C ARG A 54 3.38 9.01 20.36
N GLN A 55 2.49 9.84 19.83
CA GLN A 55 1.91 10.96 20.60
C GLN A 55 1.03 10.49 21.76
N LEU A 56 0.28 9.41 21.58
CA LEU A 56 -0.64 8.90 22.62
C LEU A 56 0.05 8.03 23.66
N LEU A 57 1.01 7.21 23.24
CA LEU A 57 1.62 6.17 24.08
C LEU A 57 3.12 6.39 24.35
N GLY A 58 3.78 7.29 23.63
CA GLY A 58 5.20 7.56 23.80
C GLY A 58 5.57 8.15 25.16
N GLU A 59 4.61 8.74 25.88
CA GLU A 59 4.82 9.21 27.26
C GLU A 59 4.92 8.06 28.27
N TYR A 60 4.29 6.91 27.99
CA TYR A 60 4.25 5.77 28.89
C TYR A 60 5.42 4.80 28.71
N ASP A 61 6.21 4.97 27.63
CA ASP A 61 7.33 4.10 27.26
C ASP A 61 6.94 2.60 27.21
N ASP A 62 5.64 2.32 27.06
CA ASP A 62 5.04 1.00 27.06
C ASP A 62 3.82 1.00 26.13
N PHE A 63 3.84 0.09 25.15
CA PHE A 63 2.80 -0.12 24.17
C PHE A 63 1.91 -1.34 24.46
N SER A 64 2.06 -1.97 25.64
CA SER A 64 1.29 -3.16 26.07
C SER A 64 -0.23 -2.99 26.01
N ASN A 65 -0.73 -1.77 26.17
CA ASN A 65 -2.15 -1.45 26.18
C ASN A 65 -2.70 -0.99 24.81
N ILE A 66 -2.02 -1.36 23.71
CA ILE A 66 -2.53 -1.08 22.36
C ILE A 66 -3.90 -1.75 22.17
N ASN A 67 -4.92 -0.92 22.01
CA ASN A 67 -6.23 -1.31 21.53
C ASN A 67 -6.50 -0.62 20.19
N ASN A 68 -6.58 -1.42 19.12
CA ASN A 68 -6.71 -0.90 17.76
C ASN A 68 -7.91 0.04 17.63
N ALA A 69 -9.08 -0.35 18.12
CA ALA A 69 -10.29 0.47 17.97
C ALA A 69 -10.16 1.82 18.68
N THR A 70 -9.61 1.83 19.90
CA THR A 70 -9.43 3.04 20.68
C THR A 70 -8.40 3.97 20.05
N ILE A 71 -7.25 3.42 19.64
CA ILE A 71 -6.16 4.23 19.07
C ILE A 71 -6.57 4.80 17.72
N PHE A 72 -7.10 3.98 16.80
CA PHE A 72 -7.56 4.48 15.49
C PHE A 72 -8.64 5.55 15.63
N GLY A 73 -9.56 5.38 16.60
CA GLY A 73 -10.55 6.40 16.94
C GLY A 73 -9.93 7.69 17.50
N ALA A 74 -8.92 7.58 18.37
CA ALA A 74 -8.25 8.73 18.98
C ALA A 74 -7.39 9.52 17.99
N ILE A 75 -6.68 8.85 17.07
CA ILE A 75 -5.86 9.51 16.03
C ILE A 75 -6.71 10.01 14.86
N GLY A 76 -7.98 9.58 14.75
CA GLY A 76 -8.89 9.98 13.68
C GLY A 76 -8.58 9.32 12.32
N VAL A 77 -7.93 8.16 12.31
CA VAL A 77 -7.55 7.44 11.08
C VAL A 77 -8.35 6.14 10.96
N SER A 78 -8.81 5.82 9.75
CA SER A 78 -9.51 4.56 9.50
C SER A 78 -8.56 3.37 9.60
N ASN A 79 -9.04 2.25 10.14
CA ASN A 79 -8.29 0.99 10.09
C ASN A 79 -8.38 0.30 8.73
N LYS A 80 -9.05 0.89 7.72
CA LYS A 80 -9.14 0.34 6.36
C LYS A 80 -8.05 0.92 5.48
N ASN A 81 -7.41 0.07 4.69
CA ASN A 81 -6.39 0.51 3.74
C ASN A 81 -6.94 0.62 2.30
N PRO A 82 -6.24 1.32 1.38
CA PRO A 82 -6.64 1.50 -0.02
C PRO A 82 -6.69 0.22 -0.88
N TYR A 83 -6.24 -0.90 -0.33
CA TYR A 83 -6.27 -2.22 -0.98
C TYR A 83 -7.50 -3.04 -0.57
N GLY A 84 -8.34 -2.53 0.33
CA GLY A 84 -9.53 -3.22 0.85
C GLY A 84 -9.24 -4.12 2.05
N GLY A 85 -7.98 -4.19 2.48
CA GLY A 85 -7.57 -4.80 3.74
C GLY A 85 -7.65 -3.82 4.91
N ALA A 86 -6.92 -4.14 5.97
CA ALA A 86 -6.91 -3.35 7.19
C ALA A 86 -5.49 -3.08 7.72
N TYR A 87 -5.36 -1.98 8.44
CA TYR A 87 -4.26 -1.69 9.35
C TYR A 87 -4.53 -2.33 10.71
N THR A 88 -3.51 -2.97 11.26
CA THR A 88 -3.54 -3.56 12.60
C THR A 88 -2.40 -2.98 13.43
N LEU A 89 -2.66 -2.71 14.70
CA LEU A 89 -1.63 -2.38 15.67
C LEU A 89 -1.49 -3.56 16.64
N SER A 90 -0.28 -3.80 17.10
CA SER A 90 0.02 -4.74 18.19
C SER A 90 1.32 -4.34 18.87
N VAL A 91 1.52 -4.78 20.10
CA VAL A 91 2.81 -4.65 20.79
C VAL A 91 3.77 -5.75 20.32
N ASP A 92 5.08 -5.48 20.30
CA ASP A 92 6.06 -6.53 20.10
C ASP A 92 6.12 -7.44 21.35
N PRO A 93 5.97 -8.77 21.21
CA PRO A 93 5.95 -9.69 22.36
C PRO A 93 7.31 -9.78 23.09
N SER A 94 8.40 -9.38 22.43
CA SER A 94 9.76 -9.43 22.96
C SER A 94 10.18 -8.09 23.59
N ASN A 95 9.58 -6.98 23.16
CA ASN A 95 9.87 -5.65 23.70
C ASN A 95 8.59 -4.80 23.76
N ALA A 96 8.08 -4.55 24.96
CA ALA A 96 6.88 -3.74 25.16
C ALA A 96 7.05 -2.26 24.76
N ARG A 97 8.30 -1.79 24.57
CA ARG A 97 8.65 -0.46 24.06
C ARG A 97 8.62 -0.38 22.52
N GLN A 98 8.29 -1.49 21.87
CA GLN A 98 8.13 -1.56 20.43
C GLN A 98 6.69 -1.94 20.08
N PHE A 99 6.20 -1.38 18.97
CA PHE A 99 4.89 -1.69 18.43
C PHE A 99 4.98 -2.03 16.95
N ILE A 100 4.02 -2.81 16.49
CA ILE A 100 3.98 -3.38 15.17
C ILE A 100 2.76 -2.80 14.45
N VAL A 101 3.00 -2.23 13.27
CA VAL A 101 1.96 -1.83 12.32
C VAL A 101 1.86 -2.92 11.26
N GLY A 102 0.73 -3.62 11.24
CA GLY A 102 0.38 -4.59 10.22
C GLY A 102 -0.45 -3.97 9.10
N ILE A 103 -0.18 -4.36 7.85
CA ILE A 103 -0.97 -4.00 6.67
C ILE A 103 -1.38 -5.31 5.99
N THR A 104 -2.67 -5.51 5.74
CA THR A 104 -3.23 -6.75 5.17
C THR A 104 -3.88 -6.52 3.80
N GLY A 105 -4.12 -7.59 3.05
CA GLY A 105 -4.84 -7.52 1.76
C GLY A 105 -4.01 -6.90 0.63
N LEU A 106 -2.68 -7.06 0.69
CA LEU A 106 -1.76 -6.53 -0.31
C LEU A 106 -1.58 -7.52 -1.47
N ASN A 107 -1.50 -6.97 -2.68
CA ASN A 107 -1.06 -7.73 -3.86
C ASN A 107 0.44 -8.02 -3.74
N LYS A 108 0.92 -9.14 -4.33
CA LYS A 108 2.34 -9.58 -4.25
C LYS A 108 3.33 -8.44 -4.49
N SER A 109 3.15 -7.75 -5.62
CA SER A 109 4.08 -6.72 -6.08
C SER A 109 4.00 -5.39 -5.32
N ASP A 110 2.93 -5.16 -4.55
CA ASP A 110 2.83 -4.02 -3.62
C ASP A 110 3.36 -4.37 -2.23
N CYS A 111 3.19 -5.62 -1.81
CA CYS A 111 3.84 -6.14 -0.61
C CYS A 111 5.36 -6.09 -0.73
N GLU A 112 5.93 -6.57 -1.85
CA GLU A 112 7.38 -6.49 -2.12
C GLU A 112 7.88 -5.04 -2.07
N PHE A 113 7.14 -4.12 -2.71
CA PHE A 113 7.51 -2.70 -2.71
C PHE A 113 7.50 -2.11 -1.29
N LEU A 114 6.46 -2.37 -0.51
CA LEU A 114 6.33 -1.82 0.84
C LEU A 114 7.34 -2.44 1.82
N VAL A 115 7.75 -3.69 1.64
CA VAL A 115 8.78 -4.32 2.49
C VAL A 115 10.18 -3.80 2.20
N THR A 116 10.47 -3.47 0.93
CA THR A 116 11.78 -2.88 0.54
C THR A 116 11.89 -1.40 0.90
N LYS A 117 10.78 -0.78 1.27
CA LYS A 117 10.76 0.63 1.66
C LYS A 117 11.43 0.80 3.02
N ALA A 118 12.35 1.76 3.11
CA ALA A 118 12.83 2.24 4.40
C ALA A 118 11.72 3.06 5.06
N TRP A 119 11.10 2.51 6.10
CA TRP A 119 10.18 3.24 6.97
C TRP A 119 11.00 3.99 8.01
N SER A 120 10.67 5.26 8.25
CA SER A 120 11.37 6.04 9.30
C SER A 120 11.19 5.35 10.65
N ASP A 121 12.27 5.20 11.41
CA ASP A 121 12.25 4.70 12.79
C ASP A 121 11.69 3.29 12.98
N SER A 122 11.67 2.50 11.91
CA SER A 122 11.39 1.07 11.99
C SER A 122 12.66 0.30 12.38
N VAL A 123 12.52 -0.67 13.26
CA VAL A 123 13.60 -1.55 13.73
C VAL A 123 13.51 -2.96 13.16
N GLY A 124 12.38 -3.32 12.54
CA GLY A 124 12.20 -4.66 11.97
C GLY A 124 10.99 -4.78 11.06
N TYR A 125 10.97 -5.86 10.27
CA TYR A 125 9.90 -6.15 9.32
C TYR A 125 9.63 -7.65 9.23
N GLN A 126 8.36 -8.04 9.11
CA GLN A 126 7.96 -9.43 8.88
C GLN A 126 6.88 -9.48 7.79
N MET A 127 6.97 -10.45 6.87
CA MET A 127 5.94 -10.70 5.84
C MET A 127 5.04 -11.86 6.25
N SER A 128 3.96 -12.07 5.49
CA SER A 128 2.97 -13.17 5.69
C SER A 128 3.57 -14.56 5.91
N ASP A 129 4.77 -14.83 5.42
CA ASP A 129 5.43 -16.14 5.49
C ASP A 129 6.42 -16.25 6.67
N GLY A 130 6.41 -15.30 7.60
CA GLY A 130 7.32 -15.23 8.75
C GLY A 130 8.78 -14.95 8.38
N LYS A 131 9.10 -14.79 7.09
CA LYS A 131 10.43 -14.41 6.63
C LYS A 131 10.68 -12.93 6.88
N VAL A 132 11.73 -12.65 7.66
CA VAL A 132 12.38 -11.35 7.80
C VAL A 132 13.37 -11.26 6.64
N SER A 133 13.19 -10.38 5.66
CA SER A 133 14.25 -10.24 4.65
C SER A 133 14.42 -8.82 4.15
N GLY A 134 15.67 -8.36 4.24
CA GLY A 134 16.18 -7.31 3.37
C GLY A 134 16.05 -7.73 1.91
N ALA A 135 15.62 -6.77 1.09
CA ALA A 135 15.62 -6.72 -0.37
C ALA A 135 15.00 -7.87 -1.20
N THR A 136 14.74 -9.06 -0.66
CA THR A 136 14.34 -10.26 -1.41
C THR A 136 13.33 -11.10 -0.63
N GLY A 137 12.24 -10.46 -0.21
CA GLY A 137 11.10 -11.13 0.41
C GLY A 137 10.08 -11.57 -0.63
N ASP A 138 9.87 -12.87 -0.81
CA ASP A 138 8.77 -13.37 -1.64
C ASP A 138 7.46 -13.22 -0.85
N CYS A 139 6.69 -12.18 -1.17
CA CYS A 139 5.32 -12.03 -0.67
C CYS A 139 4.41 -13.08 -1.31
N GLN A 140 4.46 -14.30 -0.77
CA GLN A 140 3.73 -15.46 -1.27
C GLN A 140 2.82 -16.05 -0.20
N ASN A 141 1.80 -15.29 0.21
CA ASN A 141 0.67 -15.92 0.89
C ASN A 141 -0.08 -16.81 -0.11
N SER A 142 -0.31 -18.08 0.25
CA SER A 142 -1.01 -19.08 -0.57
C SER A 142 -2.43 -18.67 -0.99
N ASN A 143 -3.03 -17.70 -0.29
CA ASN A 143 -4.37 -17.19 -0.57
C ASN A 143 -4.38 -15.89 -1.41
N GLY A 144 -3.23 -15.42 -1.88
CA GLY A 144 -3.11 -14.17 -2.66
C GLY A 144 -3.23 -12.87 -1.85
N ASN A 145 -3.61 -12.95 -0.56
CA ASN A 145 -3.71 -11.83 0.35
C ASN A 145 -2.43 -11.70 1.18
N ASN A 146 -1.49 -10.89 0.71
CA ASN A 146 -0.25 -10.65 1.44
C ASN A 146 -0.45 -9.63 2.55
N SER A 147 0.44 -9.69 3.52
CA SER A 147 0.49 -8.83 4.68
C SER A 147 1.93 -8.55 5.04
N ILE A 148 2.17 -7.35 5.56
CA ILE A 148 3.44 -6.95 6.14
C ILE A 148 3.21 -6.47 7.55
N GLN A 149 4.18 -6.68 8.41
CA GLN A 149 4.25 -6.18 9.77
C GLN A 149 5.54 -5.38 9.90
N ILE A 150 5.42 -4.13 10.31
CA ILE A 150 6.53 -3.21 10.47
C ILE A 150 6.65 -2.89 11.94
N THR A 151 7.82 -3.14 12.53
CA THR A 151 8.10 -2.90 13.94
C THR A 151 8.75 -1.53 14.10
N PHE A 152 8.21 -0.70 15.00
CA PHE A 152 8.67 0.65 15.32
C PHE A 152 8.93 0.77 16.83
N GLY A 153 9.91 1.60 17.19
CA GLY A 153 10.29 1.84 18.58
C GLY A 153 11.79 1.63 18.78
N ASP A 154 12.23 1.79 20.03
CA ASP A 154 13.63 1.61 20.45
C ASP A 154 13.72 0.53 21.56
#